data_AF-A0AAP2AS52-F1
#
_entry.id   AF-A0AAP2AS52-F1
#
_cell.length_a   1.000
_cell.length_b   1.000
_cell.length_c   1.000
_cell.angle_alpha   90.00
_cell.angle_beta   90.00
_cell.angle_gamma   90.00
#
_symmetry.space_group_name_H-M   'P 1'
#
loop_
_entity.id
_entity.type
_entity.pdbx_description
1 polymer ?
#
loop_
_entity_poly.entity_id
_entity_poly.type
_entity_poly.pdbx_seq_one_letter_code
_entity_poly.pdbx_strand_id
1 'polypeptide(L)'
;MTRTGPREDIAEMGLHNGPPVDLVPEGATADGTAEERRVHDFRVVEYRTPRGNAAAYYSKTKPVAPLDHVAVKSNTSASKAVVVPLEPSGGR
;
A
#
# COMPACT_ATOMS: atom_id res chain seq x y z
N MET A 1 -21.32 -10.37 15.92
CA MET A 1 -21.42 -8.97 15.44
C MET A 1 -20.01 -8.52 15.07
N THR A 2 -19.48 -8.98 13.94
CA THR A 2 -18.13 -8.64 13.46
C THR A 2 -18.22 -7.37 12.62
N ARG A 3 -18.14 -6.23 13.31
CA ARG A 3 -17.83 -4.91 12.73
C ARG A 3 -16.34 -4.88 12.42
N THR A 4 -15.95 -5.59 11.35
CA THR A 4 -14.58 -5.61 10.85
C THR A 4 -14.61 -5.57 9.34
N GLY A 5 -14.43 -4.38 8.77
CA GLY A 5 -14.50 -4.11 7.34
C GLY A 5 -13.74 -2.86 6.91
N PRO A 6 -13.70 -2.58 5.60
CA PRO A 6 -12.88 -1.52 4.99
C PRO A 6 -13.16 -0.13 5.56
N ARG A 7 -14.40 0.12 6.01
CA ARG A 7 -14.82 1.39 6.60
C ARG A 7 -14.13 1.68 7.93
N GLU A 8 -13.93 0.66 8.76
CA GLU A 8 -13.24 0.83 10.05
C GLU A 8 -11.75 1.02 9.82
N ASP A 9 -11.14 0.31 8.87
CA ASP A 9 -9.73 0.52 8.52
C ASP A 9 -9.49 1.96 8.02
N ILE A 10 -10.36 2.46 7.14
CA ILE A 10 -10.33 3.85 6.67
C ILE A 10 -10.45 4.82 7.85
N ALA A 11 -11.40 4.59 8.77
CA ALA A 11 -11.61 5.47 9.92
C ALA A 11 -10.47 5.41 10.96
N GLU A 12 -9.95 4.23 11.26
CA GLU A 12 -8.85 4.00 12.20
C GLU A 12 -7.54 4.63 11.71
N MET A 13 -7.31 4.60 10.39
CA MET A 13 -6.18 5.28 9.75
C MET A 13 -6.41 6.77 9.52
N GLY A 14 -7.57 7.32 9.93
CA GLY A 14 -7.92 8.72 9.72
C GLY A 14 -8.06 9.11 8.24
N LEU A 15 -8.20 8.14 7.34
CA LEU A 15 -8.35 8.35 5.91
C LEU A 15 -9.78 8.82 5.61
N HIS A 16 -9.92 9.69 4.63
CA HIS A 16 -11.20 10.26 4.24
C HIS A 16 -11.24 10.45 2.72
N ASN A 17 -12.45 10.55 2.17
CA ASN A 17 -12.62 11.01 0.79
C ASN A 17 -12.09 12.45 0.72
N GLY A 18 -10.92 12.65 0.11
CA GLY A 18 -10.25 13.94 0.15
C GLY A 18 -8.83 13.88 -0.45
N PRO A 19 -7.78 14.25 0.31
CA PRO A 19 -6.42 14.22 -0.20
C PRO A 19 -6.02 12.80 -0.62
N PRO A 20 -5.15 12.67 -1.63
CA PRO A 20 -4.61 11.37 -1.96
C PRO A 20 -3.79 10.78 -0.80
N VAL A 21 -3.55 9.48 -0.90
CA VAL A 21 -2.59 8.76 -0.06
C VAL A 21 -1.40 8.31 -0.89
N ASP A 22 -0.26 8.25 -0.24
CA ASP A 22 0.97 7.66 -0.77
C ASP A 22 1.17 6.27 -0.17
N LEU A 23 1.68 5.35 -0.97
CA LEU A 23 2.04 3.99 -0.55
C LEU A 23 3.55 3.94 -0.35
N VAL A 24 3.98 3.55 0.85
CA VAL A 24 5.40 3.58 1.25
C VAL A 24 5.85 2.19 1.67
N PRO A 25 6.47 1.40 0.78
CA PRO A 25 6.90 0.05 1.10
C PRO A 25 8.04 0.05 2.13
N GLU A 26 8.13 -1.04 2.91
CA GLU A 26 9.25 -1.27 3.82
C GLU A 26 10.57 -1.29 3.03
N GLY A 27 11.51 -0.44 3.44
CA GLY A 27 12.81 -0.29 2.79
C GLY A 27 13.09 1.12 2.29
N ALA A 28 12.14 2.05 2.21
CA ALA A 28 12.43 3.46 1.93
C ALA A 28 13.34 4.05 3.02
N THR A 29 14.64 4.17 2.78
CA THR A 29 15.59 4.80 3.72
C THR A 29 15.71 6.29 3.43
N ALA A 30 15.83 7.10 4.48
CA ALA A 30 16.09 8.55 4.35
C ALA A 30 17.43 8.85 3.64
N ASP A 31 18.33 7.87 3.58
CA ASP A 31 19.66 7.95 2.99
C ASP A 31 19.71 7.58 1.50
N GLY A 32 18.57 7.39 0.84
CA GLY A 32 18.48 7.26 -0.63
C GLY A 32 19.11 5.99 -1.22
N THR A 33 19.44 4.99 -0.40
CA THR A 33 20.10 3.75 -0.82
C THR A 33 19.15 2.64 -1.22
N ALA A 34 17.90 2.72 -0.77
CA ALA A 34 16.80 1.98 -1.36
C ALA A 34 16.01 2.97 -2.21
N GLU A 35 15.88 2.68 -3.50
CA GLU A 35 15.11 3.52 -4.41
C GLU A 35 13.77 3.88 -3.78
N GLU A 36 13.43 5.17 -3.74
CA GLU A 36 12.12 5.65 -3.31
C GLU A 36 11.04 4.99 -4.18
N ARG A 37 10.57 3.83 -3.75
CA ARG A 37 9.46 3.07 -4.37
C ARG A 37 8.12 3.58 -3.88
N ARG A 38 8.10 4.84 -3.43
CA ARG A 38 6.87 5.52 -3.05
C ARG A 38 6.05 5.71 -4.31
N VAL A 39 4.76 5.42 -4.20
CA VAL A 39 3.81 5.73 -5.27
C VAL A 39 2.75 6.65 -4.71
N HIS A 40 2.46 7.70 -5.46
CA HIS A 40 1.70 8.85 -4.99
C HIS A 40 0.30 8.90 -5.59
N ASP A 41 -0.52 9.79 -5.06
CA ASP A 41 -1.79 10.22 -5.66
C ASP A 41 -2.84 9.11 -5.76
N PHE A 42 -2.98 8.29 -4.71
CA PHE A 42 -4.03 7.27 -4.64
C PHE A 42 -5.28 7.81 -3.97
N ARG A 43 -6.42 7.66 -4.65
CA ARG A 43 -7.72 7.94 -4.05
C ARG A 43 -8.20 6.76 -3.22
N VAL A 44 -8.56 7.02 -1.98
CA VAL A 44 -9.20 6.02 -1.10
C VAL A 44 -10.66 5.83 -1.53
N VAL A 45 -11.04 4.59 -1.80
CA VAL A 45 -12.41 4.19 -2.13
C VAL A 45 -12.79 3.02 -1.25
N GLU A 46 -13.91 3.12 -0.53
CA GLU A 46 -14.42 2.02 0.26
C GLU A 46 -14.86 0.88 -0.67
N TYR A 47 -14.29 -0.30 -0.48
CA TYR A 47 -14.63 -1.50 -1.22
C TYR A 47 -14.59 -2.70 -0.29
N ARG A 48 -15.48 -3.68 -0.49
CA ARG A 48 -15.63 -4.84 0.40
C ARG A 48 -14.39 -5.77 0.32
N THR A 49 -13.35 -5.42 1.06
CA THR A 49 -12.16 -6.22 1.31
C THR A 49 -12.17 -6.76 2.74
N PRO A 50 -11.45 -7.86 3.03
CA PRO A 50 -11.17 -8.26 4.41
C PRO A 50 -10.44 -7.14 5.16
N ARG A 51 -10.66 -7.05 6.47
CA ARG A 51 -9.97 -6.08 7.34
C ARG A 51 -8.44 -6.19 7.20
N GLY A 52 -7.76 -5.05 7.17
CA GLY A 52 -6.31 -4.94 7.02
C GLY A 52 -5.82 -5.11 5.58
N ASN A 53 -6.72 -5.34 4.61
CA ASN A 53 -6.35 -5.47 3.20
C ASN A 53 -6.83 -4.28 2.38
N ALA A 54 -5.96 -3.81 1.50
CA ALA A 54 -6.25 -2.83 0.46
C ALA A 54 -6.06 -3.45 -0.93
N ALA A 55 -6.73 -2.86 -1.92
CA ALA A 55 -6.53 -3.19 -3.32
C ALA A 55 -6.25 -1.91 -4.10
N ALA A 56 -5.34 -2.00 -5.06
CA ALA A 56 -4.91 -0.87 -5.87
C ALA A 56 -4.66 -1.30 -7.32
N TYR A 57 -4.63 -0.31 -8.23
CA TYR A 57 -4.44 -0.57 -9.64
C TYR A 57 -3.01 -1.03 -9.94
N TYR A 58 -2.88 -2.29 -10.37
CA TYR A 58 -1.60 -2.99 -10.48
C TYR A 58 -0.52 -2.22 -11.25
N SER A 59 -0.85 -1.57 -12.37
CA SER A 59 0.16 -0.85 -13.18
C SER A 59 0.79 0.32 -12.42
N LYS A 60 0.05 0.97 -11.52
CA LYS A 60 0.58 2.05 -10.66
C LYS A 60 1.31 1.54 -9.42
N THR A 61 1.09 0.29 -9.00
CA THR A 61 1.72 -0.31 -7.82
C THR A 61 2.91 -1.22 -8.13
N LYS A 62 3.32 -1.33 -9.39
CA LYS A 62 4.54 -2.08 -9.74
C LYS A 62 5.79 -1.67 -8.94
N PRO A 63 6.04 -0.37 -8.66
CA PRO A 63 7.21 0.03 -7.89
C PRO A 63 7.25 -0.53 -6.46
N VAL A 64 6.10 -0.70 -5.82
CA VAL A 64 6.01 -1.23 -4.44
C VAL A 64 6.17 -2.75 -4.36
N ALA A 65 6.23 -3.46 -5.49
CA ALA A 65 6.44 -4.91 -5.48
C ALA A 65 7.89 -5.22 -5.06
N PRO A 66 8.11 -6.19 -4.16
CA PRO A 66 9.45 -6.55 -3.72
C PRO A 66 10.18 -7.26 -4.85
N LEU A 67 11.36 -6.73 -5.23
CA LEU A 67 12.22 -7.35 -6.24
C LEU A 67 13.08 -8.46 -5.65
N ASP A 68 13.53 -8.31 -4.41
CA ASP A 68 14.45 -9.25 -3.76
C ASP A 68 13.74 -10.36 -2.97
N HIS A 69 12.41 -10.33 -2.90
CA HIS A 69 11.61 -11.37 -2.24
C HIS A 69 10.92 -12.27 -3.27
N VAL A 70 11.49 -13.45 -3.47
CA VAL A 70 11.05 -14.45 -4.44
C VAL A 70 10.83 -15.80 -3.76
N ALA A 71 9.91 -16.60 -4.31
CA ALA A 71 9.71 -17.96 -3.85
C ALA A 71 10.93 -18.84 -4.16
N VAL A 72 11.44 -19.55 -3.14
CA VAL A 72 12.67 -20.38 -3.21
C VAL A 72 12.68 -21.36 -4.39
N LYS A 73 11.53 -21.97 -4.72
CA LYS A 73 11.44 -22.98 -5.79
C LYS A 73 11.25 -22.41 -7.19
N SER A 74 10.42 -21.37 -7.35
CA SER A 74 10.00 -20.90 -8.68
C SER A 74 10.62 -19.57 -9.09
N ASN A 75 11.37 -18.93 -8.19
CA ASN A 75 11.93 -17.59 -8.37
C ASN A 75 10.87 -16.53 -8.73
N THR A 76 9.61 -16.77 -8.36
CA THR A 76 8.50 -15.84 -8.61
C THR A 76 8.40 -14.81 -7.49
N SER A 77 8.30 -13.52 -7.83
CA SER A 77 8.17 -12.43 -6.85
C SER A 77 6.92 -12.56 -5.98
N ALA A 78 7.08 -12.26 -4.68
CA ALA A 78 6.03 -12.25 -3.65
C ALA A 78 5.10 -11.01 -3.76
N SER A 79 4.53 -10.77 -4.94
CA SER A 79 3.75 -9.55 -5.25
C SER A 79 2.30 -9.54 -4.74
N LYS A 80 1.78 -10.65 -4.23
CA LYS A 80 0.37 -10.80 -3.82
C LYS A 80 0.12 -10.61 -2.32
N ALA A 81 1.18 -10.49 -1.52
CA ALA A 81 1.11 -10.31 -0.08
C ALA A 81 2.24 -9.36 0.33
N VAL A 82 2.06 -8.08 0.01
CA VAL A 82 3.02 -7.01 0.31
C VAL A 82 2.40 -6.12 1.37
N VAL A 83 3.14 -5.87 2.46
CA VAL A 83 2.75 -4.88 3.47
C VAL A 83 3.09 -3.51 2.92
N VAL A 84 2.09 -2.62 2.86
CA VAL A 84 2.25 -1.28 2.29
C VAL A 84 1.63 -0.25 3.24
N PRO A 85 2.44 0.38 4.09
CA PRO A 85 2.04 1.56 4.84
C PRO A 85 1.42 2.63 3.94
N LEU A 86 0.37 3.27 4.44
CA LEU A 86 -0.29 4.40 3.80
C LEU A 86 0.04 5.68 4.56
N GLU A 87 0.44 6.71 3.82
CA GLU A 87 0.68 8.04 4.36
C GLU A 87 -0.25 9.05 3.67
N PRO A 88 -0.80 10.05 4.38
CA PRO A 88 -1.46 11.17 3.73
C PRO A 88 -0.48 11.86 2.76
N SER A 89 -0.87 12.08 1.51
CA SER A 89 -0.04 12.84 0.58
C SER A 89 0.09 14.27 1.11
N GLY A 90 1.31 14.66 1.50
CA GLY A 90 1.60 16.04 1.88
C GLY A 90 1.35 16.93 0.68
N GLY A 91 0.30 17.76 0.74
CA GLY A 91 -0.10 18.64 -0.36
C GLY A 91 1.11 19.39 -0.92
N ARG A 92 1.42 19.14 -2.19
CA ARG A 92 2.43 19.86 -2.94
C ARG A 92 1.82 21.05 -3.65
#